data_AF-A0A8T6RGK3-F1
#
_entry.id   AF-A0A8T6RGK3-F1
#
_cell.length_a   1.000
_cell.length_b   1.000
_cell.length_c   1.000
_cell.angle_alpha   90.00
_cell.angle_beta   90.00
_cell.angle_gamma   90.00
#
_symmetry.space_group_name_H-M   'P 1'
#
loop_
_entity.id
_entity.type
_entity.pdbx_description
1 polymer ?
#
loop_
_entity_poly.entity_id
_entity_poly.type
_entity_poly.pdbx_seq_one_letter_code
_entity_poly.pdbx_strand_id
1 'polypeptide(L)' 'MESQLKKMIVEKSMTVGNLLSEMSLESQYFAVLVDGHRVDLDHVIDANTEIIILPRIAGG' A
#
# COMPACT_ATOMS: atom_id res chain seq x y z
N MET A 1 -13.44 -13.82 9.19
CA MET A 1 -12.95 -12.56 8.60
C MET A 1 -11.68 -12.92 7.86
N GLU A 2 -11.75 -13.05 6.54
CA GLU A 2 -10.56 -13.24 5.73
C GLU A 2 -9.77 -11.93 5.76
N SER A 3 -8.54 -11.98 6.27
CA SER A 3 -7.64 -10.84 6.23
C SER A 3 -7.33 -10.53 4.76
N GLN A 4 -7.90 -9.45 4.22
CA GLN A 4 -7.68 -9.07 2.83
C GLN A 4 -6.30 -8.45 2.67
N LEU A 5 -5.29 -9.31 2.56
CA LEU A 5 -3.95 -8.95 2.10
C LEU A 5 -4.00 -8.81 0.58
N LYS A 6 -3.65 -7.62 0.06
CA LYS A 6 -3.49 -7.42 -1.38
C LYS A 6 -2.03 -7.26 -1.73
N LYS A 7 -1.53 -8.15 -2.58
CA LYS A 7 -0.16 -8.15 -3.09
C LYS A 7 -0.18 -7.78 -4.57
N MET A 8 0.64 -6.83 -4.99
CA MET A 8 0.70 -6.41 -6.39
C MET A 8 2.07 -5.88 -6.79
N ILE A 9 2.32 -5.84 -8.10
CA ILE A 9 3.50 -5.25 -8.71
C ILE A 9 3.08 -3.90 -9.31
N VAL A 10 3.87 -2.86 -9.06
CA VAL A 10 3.59 -1.51 -9.58
C VAL A 10 4.14 -1.38 -11.00
N GLU A 11 3.32 -0.92 -11.95
CA GLU A 11 3.73 -0.83 -13.37
C GLU A 11 4.56 0.43 -13.71
N LYS A 12 4.38 1.51 -12.94
CA LYS A 12 5.04 2.81 -13.17
C LYS A 12 5.44 3.44 -11.84
N SER A 13 6.53 4.21 -11.83
CA SER A 13 6.97 4.90 -10.61
C SER A 13 5.91 5.89 -10.14
N MET A 14 5.53 5.83 -8.86
CA MET A 14 4.54 6.71 -8.23
C MET A 14 4.71 6.75 -6.71
N THR A 15 4.11 7.74 -6.05
CA THR A 15 4.06 7.75 -4.58
C THR A 15 3.02 6.76 -4.05
N VAL A 16 3.22 6.30 -2.83
CA VAL A 16 2.22 5.49 -2.10
C VAL A 16 0.86 6.20 -2.03
N GLY A 17 0.84 7.52 -1.84
CA GLY A 17 -0.39 8.31 -1.83
C GLY A 17 -1.14 8.28 -3.16
N ASN A 18 -0.41 8.38 -4.28
CA ASN A 18 -0.99 8.26 -5.62
C ASN A 18 -1.55 6.86 -5.87
N LEU A 19 -0.80 5.81 -5.49
CA LEU A 19 -1.24 4.44 -5.61
C LEU A 19 -2.56 4.20 -4.86
N LEU A 20 -2.63 4.60 -3.59
CA LEU A 20 -3.83 4.42 -2.78
C LEU A 20 -5.02 5.20 -3.39
N SER A 21 -4.78 6.39 -3.92
CA SER A 21 -5.81 7.19 -4.60
C SER A 21 -6.31 6.53 -5.88
N GLU A 22 -5.42 6.00 -6.73
CA GLU A 22 -5.80 5.26 -7.94
C GLU A 22 -6.69 4.04 -7.61
N MET A 23 -6.47 3.43 -6.45
CA MET A 23 -7.23 2.27 -5.97
C MET A 23 -8.47 2.64 -5.14
N SER A 24 -8.75 3.94 -4.96
CA SER A 24 -9.81 4.44 -4.07
C SER A 24 -9.72 3.89 -2.63
N LEU A 25 -8.49 3.74 -2.13
CA LEU A 25 -8.20 3.31 -0.77
C LEU A 25 -7.80 4.51 0.10
N GLU A 26 -8.48 4.69 1.23
CA GLU A 26 -8.14 5.77 2.14
C GLU A 26 -6.97 5.39 3.06
N SER A 27 -5.93 6.21 3.09
CA SER A 27 -4.69 5.98 3.85
C SER A 27 -4.89 5.82 5.37
N GLN A 28 -6.02 6.29 5.90
CA GLN A 28 -6.39 6.12 7.31
C GLN A 28 -6.80 4.68 7.66
N TYR A 29 -7.24 3.90 6.67
CA TYR A 29 -7.65 2.51 6.85
C TYR A 29 -6.65 1.51 6.31
N PHE A 30 -5.61 1.94 5.61
CA PHE A 30 -4.64 1.04 4.98
C PHE A 30 -3.19 1.40 5.33
N ALA A 31 -2.35 0.38 5.41
CA ALA A 31 -0.90 0.49 5.50
C ALA A 31 -0.27 -0.17 4.28
N VAL A 32 0.79 0.43 3.75
CA VAL A 32 1.53 -0.11 2.60
C VAL A 32 2.90 -0.55 3.09
N LEU A 33 3.30 -1.75 2.67
CA LEU A 33 4.61 -2.33 2.88
C LEU A 33 5.33 -2.44 1.54
N VAL A 34 6.58 -2.00 1.52
CA VAL A 34 7.54 -2.17 0.42
C VAL A 34 8.71 -2.97 1.00
N ASP A 35 9.06 -4.10 0.38
CA ASP A 35 10.09 -5.03 0.89
C ASP A 35 9.91 -5.43 2.37
N GLY A 36 8.66 -5.54 2.81
CA GLY A 36 8.32 -5.86 4.21
C GLY A 36 8.42 -4.68 5.18
N HIS A 37 8.82 -3.50 4.73
CA HIS A 37 8.91 -2.29 5.54
C HIS A 37 7.72 -1.36 5.28
N ARG A 38 7.15 -0.82 6.36
CA ARG A 38 6.07 0.18 6.25
C ARG A 38 6.64 1.50 5.77
N VAL A 39 5.98 2.07 4.78
CA VAL A 39 6.34 3.35 4.15
C VAL A 39 5.24 4.39 4.37
N ASP A 40 5.59 5.66 4.21
CA ASP A 40 4.66 6.79 4.27
C ASP A 40 4.02 7.07 2.90
N LEU A 41 3.15 8.09 2.83
CA LEU A 41 2.43 8.43 1.61
C LEU A 41 3.32 9.09 0.55
N ASP A 42 4.42 9.70 0.97
CA ASP A 42 5.34 10.45 0.11
C ASP A 42 6.46 9.54 -0.45
N HIS A 43 6.63 8.34 0.10
CA HIS A 43 7.54 7.34 -0.41
C HIS A 43 7.23 7.00 -1.87
N VAL A 44 8.27 7.08 -2.70
CA VAL A 44 8.22 6.75 -4.12
C VAL A 44 8.43 5.24 -4.27
N ILE A 45 7.47 4.58 -4.91
CA ILE A 45 7.54 3.18 -5.30
C ILE A 45 7.99 3.14 -6.76
N ASP A 46 9.07 2.42 -7.04
CA ASP A 46 9.55 2.24 -8.41
C ASP A 46 8.74 1.22 -9.21
N ALA A 47 8.81 1.32 -10.53
CA ALA A 47 8.22 0.31 -11.41
C ALA A 47 8.83 -1.08 -11.14
N ASN A 48 8.00 -2.12 -11.26
CA ASN A 48 8.31 -3.51 -10.95
C ASN A 48 8.56 -3.81 -9.46
N THR A 49 8.29 -2.85 -8.56
CA THR A 49 8.36 -3.08 -7.12
C THR A 49 7.15 -3.87 -6.65
N GLU A 50 7.40 -4.88 -5.83
CA GLU A 50 6.36 -5.66 -5.17
C GLU A 50 5.92 -4.95 -3.88
N ILE A 51 4.62 -4.79 -3.71
CA ILE A 51 4.05 -4.13 -2.55
C ILE A 51 2.94 -4.96 -1.92
N ILE A 52 2.74 -4.74 -0.61
CA ILE A 52 1.68 -5.35 0.16
C ILE A 52 0.84 -4.25 0.80
N ILE A 53 -0.47 -4.29 0.57
CA ILE A 53 -1.44 -3.39 1.19
C ILE A 53 -2.22 -4.17 2.24
N LEU A 54 -2.23 -3.64 3.46
CA LEU A 54 -2.89 -4.24 4.63
C LEU A 54 -3.95 -3.29 5.18
N PRO A 55 -5.15 -3.78 5.56
CA PRO A 55 -6.07 -2.99 6.34
C PRO A 55 -5.47 -2.72 7.73
N ARG A 56 -5.56 -1.47 8.18
CA ARG A 56 -5.28 -1.07 9.56
C ARG A 56 -6.40 -1.61 10.43
N ILE A 57 -6.14 -2.75 11.06
CA ILE A 57 -7.04 -3.28 12.07
C ILE A 57 -6.74 -2.51 13.36
N ALA A 58 -7.60 -1.55 13.70
CA ALA A 58 -7.66 -1.01 15.06
C ALA A 58 -8.22 -2.12 15.94
N GLY A 59 -7.32 -2.96 16.47
CA GLY A 59 -7.70 -4.00 17.41
C GLY A 59 -7.99 -3.39 18.76
N GLY A 60 -9.26 -3.05 19.02
CA GLY A 60 -9.79 -2.74 20.36
C GLY A 60 -9.44 -1.37 20.91
#